data_AF-A0A1F7YG00-F1
#
_entry.id   AF-A0A1F7YG00-F1
#
_cell.length_a   1.000
_cell.length_b   1.000
_cell.length_c   1.000
_cell.angle_alpha   90.00
_cell.angle_beta   90.00
_cell.angle_gamma   90.00
#
_symmetry.space_group_name_H-M   'P 1'
#
loop_
_entity.id
_entity.type
_entity.pdbx_description
1 polymer ?
#
loop_
_entity_poly.entity_id
_entity_poly.type
_entity_poly.pdbx_seq_one_letter_code
_entity_poly.pdbx_strand_id
1 'polypeptide(L)'
;MAGVVFGISQAFFSDREVSTGNLFQAGAIDLKIDHTMASYNGKDCLRDCVEQENLVHNISFEAPVVATPQLWDIYPSPVGGWNVDWRADVPATYNSVNRPTPANLEYHRGVLGLAYEGQQYVELDSDWDGPSGGLNNEPASVTIYQNIPTTAGNNYKLRFAFAPRPNTPANNNRLEVKWGGNVVWDSGTVAGGGGSIAWQYMQLDVAATGSSTELRFTDLGTADSYGTFLDAITVKEVVCNTTLNEEQCKLWELKDLGQGDFIWNFHDVKPGDYGRNVLSYHVYDNNAWMCTFLEKQDLENVMLEPESPPDVAGPDGELSKYLEVFIWGDDNDGVYEPPTESMIAQGTLDSLNYFPIAEPPGTPVVASTTKYLGLQWCFGDLSEVSGVFTCDGTGNQNDAQSDILNETIKFYIEQARNNPDFRCTGNPTNGEVLGVSVIAPSDPWINEIHYDNAGTDTEEGVEIAGPAGTNLSGWYLKLYNGSGGAYYSVIALSGVIPDQQAGFGTLWFSTPGLQNGAPDGLALVAPGSQVIQFLSYEGSFIASNGPASGMISTNLGVDEEPAVAVGQSMQLQGAGDKYPDFVWVSPVGQTKGLVNTGQTFN
;
A
#
# COMPACT_ATOMS: atom_id res chain seq x y z
N MET A 1 -3.86 8.39 61.21
CA MET A 1 -3.58 9.37 60.15
C MET A 1 -2.98 8.60 58.99
N ALA A 2 -3.74 8.44 57.91
CA ALA A 2 -3.29 7.79 56.69
C ALA A 2 -2.47 8.80 55.88
N GLY A 3 -1.24 8.43 55.52
CA GLY A 3 -0.45 9.14 54.52
C GLY A 3 -0.72 8.53 53.16
N VAL A 4 -1.41 9.27 52.28
CA VAL A 4 -1.64 8.89 50.89
C VAL A 4 -0.41 9.28 50.09
N VAL A 5 0.24 8.30 49.46
CA VAL A 5 1.28 8.50 48.45
C VAL A 5 0.59 8.50 47.09
N PHE A 6 0.62 9.63 46.39
CA PHE A 6 0.22 9.71 44.98
C PHE A 6 1.39 9.21 44.12
N GLY A 7 1.26 7.99 43.60
CA GLY A 7 2.07 7.54 42.46
C GLY A 7 1.43 8.07 41.18
N ILE A 8 2.06 9.06 40.55
CA ILE A 8 1.69 9.53 39.22
C ILE A 8 2.44 8.61 38.25
N SER A 9 1.75 7.69 37.59
CA SER A 9 2.30 6.97 36.45
C SER A 9 2.39 7.96 35.28
N GLN A 10 3.61 8.40 34.95
CA GLN A 10 3.86 9.05 33.67
C GLN A 10 3.92 7.95 32.62
N ALA A 11 2.90 7.85 31.77
CA ALA A 11 2.96 7.03 30.57
C ALA A 11 3.83 7.76 29.55
N PHE A 12 4.99 7.19 29.21
CA PHE A 12 5.75 7.57 28.02
C PHE A 12 4.98 7.04 26.81
N PHE A 13 4.41 7.94 26.01
CA PHE A 13 3.89 7.62 24.68
C PHE A 13 4.97 8.01 23.68
N SER A 14 5.81 7.05 23.27
CA SER A 14 6.65 7.15 22.08
C SER A 14 5.87 6.48 20.94
N ASP A 15 5.18 7.27 20.13
CA ASP A 15 4.50 6.85 18.91
C ASP A 15 5.51 6.73 17.75
N ARG A 16 5.46 5.62 17.02
CA ARG A 16 6.44 5.20 16.00
C ARG A 16 5.72 4.62 14.80
N GLU A 17 6.07 5.05 13.59
CA GLU A 17 5.46 4.54 12.33
C GLU A 17 6.54 4.17 11.30
N VAL A 18 6.38 3.02 10.64
CA VAL A 18 7.17 2.56 9.48
C VAL A 18 6.18 2.33 8.35
N SER A 19 6.46 2.80 7.13
CA SER A 19 5.55 2.72 5.98
C SER A 19 5.34 1.31 5.40
N THR A 20 5.46 0.23 6.20
CA THR A 20 5.09 -1.15 5.81
C THR A 20 4.37 -1.87 6.95
N GLY A 21 3.11 -2.26 6.75
CA GLY A 21 2.37 -3.19 7.62
C GLY A 21 1.61 -2.58 8.81
N ASN A 22 0.71 -1.63 8.56
CA ASN A 22 -0.08 -0.94 9.59
C ASN A 22 -0.84 -1.90 10.53
N LEU A 23 -0.59 -1.79 11.83
CA LEU A 23 -1.43 -2.33 12.89
C LEU A 23 -1.88 -1.17 13.78
N PHE A 24 -3.10 -0.69 13.55
CA PHE A 24 -3.66 0.51 14.16
C PHE A 24 -3.73 0.45 15.69
N GLN A 25 -3.27 1.51 16.37
CA GLN A 25 -3.86 1.94 17.64
C GLN A 25 -3.89 3.47 17.76
N ALA A 26 -4.96 4.00 18.34
CA ALA A 26 -5.35 5.41 18.30
C ALA A 26 -4.27 6.41 18.80
N GLY A 27 -4.04 7.45 17.99
CA GLY A 27 -3.05 8.52 18.21
C GLY A 27 -2.05 8.73 17.05
N ALA A 28 -2.14 7.89 16.02
CA ALA A 28 -1.21 7.73 14.89
C ALA A 28 -0.94 9.00 14.06
N ILE A 29 0.29 9.13 13.58
CA ILE A 29 0.66 10.06 12.51
C ILE A 29 0.47 9.31 11.20
N ASP A 30 -0.42 9.80 10.32
CA ASP A 30 -0.60 9.23 8.98
C ASP A 30 0.41 9.85 7.99
N LEU A 31 0.99 9.03 7.11
CA LEU A 31 1.93 9.46 6.07
C LEU A 31 1.59 8.79 4.75
N LYS A 32 1.35 9.61 3.72
CA LYS A 32 1.10 9.13 2.37
C LYS A 32 2.09 9.70 1.37
N ILE A 33 2.42 8.91 0.36
CA ILE A 33 3.40 9.23 -0.67
C ILE A 33 2.74 9.14 -2.05
N ASP A 34 3.08 10.08 -2.94
CA ASP A 34 2.70 10.09 -4.35
C ASP A 34 3.98 10.23 -5.20
N HIS A 35 4.02 9.61 -6.37
CA HIS A 35 5.07 9.79 -7.37
C HIS A 35 4.49 10.53 -8.57
N THR A 36 4.75 11.84 -8.62
CA THR A 36 4.02 12.79 -9.47
C THR A 36 4.68 13.01 -10.83
N MET A 37 5.99 12.78 -10.92
CA MET A 37 6.74 12.89 -12.16
C MET A 37 7.88 11.87 -12.21
N ALA A 38 8.11 11.30 -13.38
CA ALA A 38 9.33 10.59 -13.72
C ALA A 38 9.83 11.10 -15.09
N SER A 39 11.08 10.84 -15.46
CA SER A 39 11.59 11.09 -16.81
C SER A 39 12.73 10.13 -17.12
N TYR A 40 12.93 9.87 -18.42
CA TYR A 40 14.01 9.03 -18.92
C TYR A 40 14.58 9.66 -20.19
N ASN A 41 15.88 9.96 -20.19
CA ASN A 41 16.62 10.60 -21.27
C ASN A 41 15.96 11.87 -21.83
N GLY A 42 15.54 12.75 -20.92
CA GLY A 42 14.91 14.04 -21.24
C GLY A 42 13.47 13.93 -21.77
N LYS A 43 12.86 12.73 -21.73
CA LYS A 43 11.42 12.55 -21.96
C LYS A 43 10.72 12.40 -20.63
N ASP A 44 9.79 13.30 -20.34
CA ASP A 44 8.96 13.18 -19.15
C ASP A 44 7.95 12.02 -19.29
N CYS A 45 7.85 11.23 -18.24
CA CYS A 45 6.73 10.35 -17.93
C CYS A 45 5.57 11.25 -17.50
N LEU A 46 4.84 11.77 -18.49
CA LEU A 46 3.63 12.53 -18.23
C LEU A 46 2.48 11.54 -18.11
N ARG A 47 1.84 11.50 -16.94
CA ARG A 47 0.53 10.87 -16.79
C ARG A 47 -0.52 11.85 -17.29
N ASP A 48 -0.71 11.92 -18.61
CA ASP A 48 -1.81 12.69 -19.18
C ASP A 48 -3.10 11.89 -18.99
N CYS A 49 -3.72 12.06 -17.82
CA CYS A 49 -5.02 11.50 -17.50
C CYS A 49 -6.11 12.38 -18.08
N VAL A 50 -6.72 11.91 -19.16
CA VAL A 50 -7.84 12.59 -19.80
C VAL A 50 -9.14 11.93 -19.38
N GLU A 51 -10.04 12.74 -18.84
CA GLU A 51 -11.42 12.31 -18.62
C GLU A 51 -12.14 12.14 -19.95
N GLN A 52 -12.69 10.95 -20.15
CA GLN A 52 -13.47 10.63 -21.34
C GLN A 52 -14.87 11.26 -21.27
N GLU A 53 -15.67 10.99 -22.31
CA GLU A 53 -17.06 11.40 -22.35
C GLU A 53 -17.86 10.87 -21.15
N ASN A 54 -18.88 11.64 -20.75
CA ASN A 54 -19.75 11.25 -19.66
C ASN A 54 -20.60 10.03 -20.01
N LEU A 55 -20.65 9.07 -19.10
CA LEU A 55 -21.33 7.78 -19.27
C LEU A 55 -22.76 7.75 -18.70
N VAL A 56 -23.14 8.75 -17.90
CA VAL A 56 -24.47 8.81 -17.26
C VAL A 56 -25.49 9.51 -18.15
N HIS A 57 -26.70 8.94 -18.26
CA HIS A 57 -27.80 9.61 -18.95
C HIS A 57 -28.56 10.60 -18.04
N ASN A 58 -29.02 11.72 -18.62
CA ASN A 58 -29.83 12.76 -17.96
C ASN A 58 -29.20 13.31 -16.67
N ILE A 59 -28.01 13.85 -16.83
CA ILE A 59 -27.12 14.30 -15.74
C ILE A 59 -27.73 15.36 -14.83
N SER A 60 -28.63 16.20 -15.36
CA SER A 60 -29.21 17.36 -14.67
C SER A 60 -30.74 17.33 -14.63
N PHE A 61 -31.36 16.16 -14.85
CA PHE A 61 -32.80 15.98 -14.67
C PHE A 61 -33.71 16.93 -15.50
N GLU A 62 -33.22 17.41 -16.64
CA GLU A 62 -33.97 18.33 -17.51
C GLU A 62 -35.07 17.64 -18.33
N ALA A 63 -35.14 16.31 -18.30
CA ALA A 63 -36.20 15.53 -18.90
C ALA A 63 -36.73 14.45 -17.94
N PRO A 64 -38.06 14.29 -17.81
CA PRO A 64 -39.12 15.11 -18.39
C PRO A 64 -39.17 16.54 -17.81
N VAL A 65 -39.75 17.47 -18.57
CA VAL A 65 -39.91 18.86 -18.13
C VAL A 65 -41.17 18.98 -17.27
N VAL A 66 -41.00 19.43 -16.04
CA VAL A 66 -42.09 19.83 -15.15
C VAL A 66 -42.83 21.01 -15.78
N ALA A 67 -44.09 20.77 -16.08
CA ALA A 67 -45.00 21.72 -16.71
C ALA A 67 -46.16 22.13 -15.80
N THR A 68 -46.22 21.58 -14.58
CA THR A 68 -47.25 21.89 -13.60
C THR A 68 -47.10 23.33 -13.07
N PRO A 69 -48.20 24.03 -12.77
CA PRO A 69 -48.14 25.36 -12.16
C PRO A 69 -47.43 25.40 -10.80
N GLN A 70 -47.39 24.28 -10.08
CA GLN A 70 -46.75 24.10 -8.78
C GLN A 70 -45.22 24.05 -8.88
N LEU A 71 -44.68 23.97 -10.10
CA LEU A 71 -43.25 23.87 -10.38
C LEU A 71 -42.58 22.59 -9.86
N TRP A 72 -43.34 21.58 -9.45
CA TRP A 72 -42.87 20.20 -9.25
C TRP A 72 -43.91 19.19 -9.74
N ASP A 73 -43.44 17.99 -10.08
CA ASP A 73 -44.29 16.87 -10.49
C ASP A 73 -43.60 15.54 -10.19
N ILE A 74 -44.37 14.45 -10.19
CA ILE A 74 -43.86 13.09 -9.96
C ILE A 74 -43.94 12.27 -11.24
N TYR A 75 -42.94 11.43 -11.47
CA TYR A 75 -42.85 10.61 -12.68
C TYR A 75 -42.56 9.15 -12.35
N PRO A 76 -43.30 8.20 -12.94
CA PRO A 76 -43.11 6.77 -12.68
C PRO A 76 -41.80 6.24 -13.27
N SER A 77 -41.19 5.30 -12.56
CA SER A 77 -40.00 4.57 -13.00
C SER A 77 -40.24 3.76 -14.30
N PRO A 78 -39.25 3.66 -15.20
CA PRO A 78 -38.03 4.46 -15.24
C PRO A 78 -38.30 5.86 -15.78
N VAL A 79 -37.58 6.87 -15.27
CA VAL A 79 -37.74 8.26 -15.70
C VAL A 79 -36.38 8.89 -15.96
N GLY A 80 -36.24 9.57 -17.11
CA GLY A 80 -35.01 10.28 -17.45
C GLY A 80 -33.78 9.38 -17.47
N GLY A 81 -33.91 8.09 -17.83
CA GLY A 81 -32.80 7.13 -17.82
C GLY A 81 -32.46 6.54 -16.43
N TRP A 82 -33.15 6.94 -15.38
CA TRP A 82 -32.98 6.40 -14.03
C TRP A 82 -34.07 5.36 -13.71
N ASN A 83 -33.66 4.23 -13.15
CA ASN A 83 -34.59 3.34 -12.47
C ASN A 83 -34.80 3.87 -11.06
N VAL A 84 -36.04 3.82 -10.60
CA VAL A 84 -36.47 4.26 -9.28
C VAL A 84 -37.16 3.09 -8.59
N ASP A 85 -36.72 2.79 -7.38
CA ASP A 85 -37.37 1.83 -6.49
C ASP A 85 -37.71 2.53 -5.18
N TRP A 86 -38.86 2.20 -4.60
CA TRP A 86 -39.13 2.56 -3.22
C TRP A 86 -38.16 1.84 -2.30
N ARG A 87 -37.72 2.50 -1.23
CA ARG A 87 -36.99 1.81 -0.17
C ARG A 87 -37.79 0.60 0.35
N ALA A 88 -37.11 -0.54 0.45
CA ALA A 88 -37.74 -1.80 0.85
C ALA A 88 -38.07 -1.82 2.35
N ASP A 89 -37.35 -1.03 3.14
CA ASP A 89 -37.50 -0.91 4.59
C ASP A 89 -38.56 0.11 5.01
N VAL A 90 -39.11 0.91 4.08
CA VAL A 90 -40.17 1.88 4.38
C VAL A 90 -41.58 1.27 4.12
N PRO A 91 -42.59 1.60 4.95
CA PRO A 91 -43.93 1.02 4.81
C PRO A 91 -44.56 1.21 3.42
N ALA A 92 -45.20 0.16 2.88
CA ALA A 92 -45.87 0.23 1.58
C ALA A 92 -47.31 0.77 1.63
N THR A 93 -47.85 1.00 2.83
CA THR A 93 -49.23 1.45 3.07
C THR A 93 -49.23 2.59 4.08
N TYR A 94 -49.95 3.67 3.79
CA TYR A 94 -50.12 4.84 4.65
C TYR A 94 -51.55 5.35 4.54
N ASN A 95 -52.20 5.64 5.67
CA ASN A 95 -53.60 6.08 5.71
C ASN A 95 -54.58 5.21 4.88
N SER A 96 -54.36 3.88 4.87
CA SER A 96 -55.12 2.89 4.06
C SER A 96 -54.96 3.02 2.54
N VAL A 97 -54.00 3.82 2.08
CA VAL A 97 -53.58 3.91 0.67
C VAL A 97 -52.28 3.13 0.50
N ASN A 98 -52.14 2.42 -0.61
CA ASN A 98 -50.88 1.75 -0.96
C ASN A 98 -50.05 2.68 -1.84
N ARG A 99 -48.72 2.66 -1.65
CA ARG A 99 -47.81 3.42 -2.52
C ARG A 99 -47.94 2.99 -3.98
N PRO A 100 -47.76 3.92 -4.94
CA PRO A 100 -47.80 3.62 -6.38
C PRO A 100 -46.84 2.50 -6.79
N THR A 101 -47.19 1.76 -7.84
CA THR A 101 -46.29 0.81 -8.50
C THR A 101 -46.39 1.03 -10.02
N PRO A 102 -45.29 1.40 -10.70
CA PRO A 102 -43.91 1.50 -10.19
C PRO A 102 -43.69 2.69 -9.24
N ALA A 103 -42.51 2.77 -8.61
CA ALA A 103 -42.13 3.92 -7.78
C ALA A 103 -42.05 5.21 -8.61
N ASN A 104 -42.25 6.35 -7.95
CA ASN A 104 -42.15 7.65 -8.59
C ASN A 104 -40.89 8.38 -8.13
N LEU A 105 -40.36 9.24 -9.00
CA LEU A 105 -39.32 10.22 -8.65
C LEU A 105 -39.91 11.62 -8.79
N GLU A 106 -39.64 12.46 -7.79
CA GLU A 106 -40.13 13.83 -7.74
C GLU A 106 -39.13 14.78 -8.38
N TYR A 107 -39.61 15.56 -9.35
CA TYR A 107 -38.84 16.57 -10.05
C TYR A 107 -39.30 17.95 -9.62
N HIS A 108 -38.36 18.82 -9.31
CA HIS A 108 -38.58 20.22 -8.97
C HIS A 108 -38.00 21.10 -10.06
N ARG A 109 -38.72 22.14 -10.44
CA ARG A 109 -38.30 23.18 -11.38
C ARG A 109 -38.32 24.54 -10.70
N GLY A 110 -37.43 24.71 -9.73
CA GLY A 110 -37.26 25.97 -9.03
C GLY A 110 -38.11 26.17 -7.77
N VAL A 111 -38.78 25.14 -7.25
CA VAL A 111 -39.72 25.26 -6.11
C VAL A 111 -39.08 25.88 -4.88
N LEU A 112 -37.93 25.35 -4.46
CA LEU A 112 -37.23 25.77 -3.22
C LEU A 112 -35.95 26.57 -3.49
N GLY A 113 -35.69 26.89 -4.75
CA GLY A 113 -34.47 27.56 -5.21
C GLY A 113 -34.03 27.04 -6.56
N LEU A 114 -32.96 27.63 -7.11
CA LEU A 114 -32.41 27.26 -8.40
C LEU A 114 -31.75 25.86 -8.33
N ALA A 115 -31.86 25.12 -9.43
CA ALA A 115 -31.08 23.91 -9.67
C ALA A 115 -29.58 24.22 -9.65
N TYR A 116 -28.75 23.20 -9.41
CA TYR A 116 -27.30 23.36 -9.51
C TYR A 116 -26.88 23.54 -10.96
N GLU A 117 -27.44 22.71 -11.85
CA GLU A 117 -27.29 22.77 -13.29
C GLU A 117 -28.67 22.82 -13.96
N GLY A 118 -28.82 23.60 -15.03
CA GLY A 118 -30.08 23.65 -15.77
C GLY A 118 -31.22 24.36 -15.02
N GLN A 119 -32.42 23.80 -15.08
CA GLN A 119 -33.66 24.34 -14.52
C GLN A 119 -34.33 23.41 -13.52
N GLN A 120 -33.93 22.14 -13.45
CA GLN A 120 -34.59 21.12 -12.62
C GLN A 120 -33.61 20.31 -11.78
N TYR A 121 -34.12 19.75 -10.69
CA TYR A 121 -33.43 18.79 -9.84
C TYR A 121 -34.45 17.79 -9.29
N VAL A 122 -33.98 16.72 -8.67
CA VAL A 122 -34.87 15.71 -8.07
C VAL A 122 -34.80 15.71 -6.56
N GLU A 123 -35.91 15.32 -5.94
CA GLU A 123 -36.02 14.99 -4.52
C GLU A 123 -36.20 13.49 -4.35
N LEU A 124 -35.43 12.91 -3.42
CA LEU A 124 -35.37 11.46 -3.21
C LEU A 124 -36.29 10.93 -2.10
N ASP A 125 -37.09 11.79 -1.48
CA ASP A 125 -38.23 11.39 -0.65
C ASP A 125 -39.47 12.01 -1.30
N SER A 126 -40.07 11.23 -2.20
CA SER A 126 -41.02 11.69 -3.20
C SER A 126 -42.40 12.01 -2.58
N ASP A 127 -43.42 12.06 -3.43
CA ASP A 127 -44.83 12.13 -3.04
C ASP A 127 -45.59 11.02 -3.76
N TRP A 128 -46.59 10.42 -3.10
CA TRP A 128 -47.34 9.30 -3.67
C TRP A 128 -48.41 9.73 -4.70
N ASP A 129 -49.03 10.90 -4.55
CA ASP A 129 -50.18 11.33 -5.37
C ASP A 129 -49.98 12.67 -6.09
N GLY A 130 -48.78 13.24 -5.99
CA GLY A 130 -48.26 14.36 -6.75
C GLY A 130 -48.84 15.72 -6.36
N PRO A 131 -48.60 16.77 -7.14
CA PRO A 131 -48.97 18.15 -6.77
C PRO A 131 -50.48 18.42 -6.74
N SER A 132 -51.30 17.49 -7.22
CA SER A 132 -52.77 17.55 -7.16
C SER A 132 -53.34 16.63 -6.07
N GLY A 133 -52.46 15.89 -5.41
CA GLY A 133 -52.73 14.97 -4.32
C GLY A 133 -53.04 15.66 -3.00
N GLY A 134 -53.54 14.87 -2.05
CA GLY A 134 -53.85 15.35 -0.69
C GLY A 134 -53.08 14.62 0.40
N LEU A 135 -52.29 13.60 0.05
CA LEU A 135 -51.42 12.91 0.99
C LEU A 135 -50.24 13.82 1.36
N ASN A 136 -49.78 13.67 2.59
CA ASN A 136 -48.63 14.40 3.13
C ASN A 136 -48.00 13.54 4.23
N ASN A 137 -46.68 13.60 4.37
CA ASN A 137 -45.89 12.85 5.34
C ASN A 137 -45.97 11.33 5.16
N GLU A 138 -46.23 10.87 3.95
CA GLU A 138 -46.19 9.45 3.63
C GLU A 138 -44.73 8.96 3.50
N PRO A 139 -44.48 7.67 3.76
CA PRO A 139 -43.15 7.10 3.60
C PRO A 139 -42.79 6.94 2.12
N ALA A 140 -42.08 7.93 1.56
CA ALA A 140 -41.83 8.06 0.13
C ALA A 140 -40.34 8.08 -0.27
N SER A 141 -39.42 7.71 0.64
CA SER A 141 -38.00 7.61 0.29
C SER A 141 -37.77 6.59 -0.82
N VAL A 142 -36.97 7.00 -1.80
CA VAL A 142 -36.59 6.20 -2.96
C VAL A 142 -35.08 5.97 -3.04
N THR A 143 -34.74 4.95 -3.82
CA THR A 143 -33.41 4.77 -4.39
C THR A 143 -33.51 4.94 -5.91
N ILE A 144 -32.53 5.64 -6.49
CA ILE A 144 -32.37 5.73 -7.94
C ILE A 144 -31.07 5.07 -8.37
N TYR A 145 -31.07 4.42 -9.53
CA TYR A 145 -29.87 3.75 -10.03
C TYR A 145 -29.83 3.66 -11.56
N GLN A 146 -28.61 3.54 -12.07
CA GLN A 146 -28.32 3.30 -13.48
C GLN A 146 -27.14 2.32 -13.57
N ASN A 147 -27.23 1.35 -14.49
CA ASN A 147 -26.12 0.46 -14.80
C ASN A 147 -25.23 1.14 -15.85
N ILE A 148 -24.03 1.51 -15.45
CA ILE A 148 -23.06 2.20 -16.29
C ILE A 148 -22.19 1.15 -16.99
N PRO A 149 -21.99 1.21 -18.31
CA PRO A 149 -20.97 0.41 -18.99
C PRO A 149 -19.59 0.82 -18.49
N THR A 150 -18.81 -0.14 -17.99
CA THR A 150 -17.48 0.11 -17.42
C THR A 150 -16.48 -0.94 -17.91
N THR A 151 -15.21 -0.75 -17.62
CA THR A 151 -14.14 -1.72 -17.90
C THR A 151 -13.49 -2.10 -16.56
N ALA A 152 -13.41 -3.41 -16.27
CA ALA A 152 -12.80 -3.90 -15.05
C ALA A 152 -11.33 -3.45 -14.96
N GLY A 153 -10.93 -2.91 -13.81
CA GLY A 153 -9.59 -2.38 -13.56
C GLY A 153 -9.42 -0.89 -13.90
N ASN A 154 -10.38 -0.26 -14.60
CA ASN A 154 -10.28 1.16 -14.95
C ASN A 154 -10.82 2.06 -13.84
N ASN A 155 -10.28 3.28 -13.79
CA ASN A 155 -10.67 4.33 -12.84
C ASN A 155 -11.66 5.31 -13.48
N TYR A 156 -12.54 5.85 -12.65
CA TYR A 156 -13.61 6.76 -13.04
C TYR A 156 -13.74 7.90 -12.03
N LYS A 157 -14.08 9.10 -12.53
CA LYS A 157 -14.48 10.26 -11.72
C LYS A 157 -16.00 10.30 -11.65
N LEU A 158 -16.55 10.07 -10.47
CA LEU A 158 -17.97 10.26 -10.15
C LEU A 158 -18.18 11.64 -9.52
N ARG A 159 -19.08 12.44 -10.08
CA ARG A 159 -19.49 13.74 -9.51
C ARG A 159 -20.99 13.86 -9.43
N PHE A 160 -21.45 14.64 -8.46
CA PHE A 160 -22.86 14.99 -8.30
C PHE A 160 -22.99 16.20 -7.38
N ALA A 161 -24.08 16.95 -7.54
CA ALA A 161 -24.50 17.98 -6.61
C ALA A 161 -25.58 17.44 -5.68
N PHE A 162 -25.37 17.56 -4.38
CA PHE A 162 -26.29 17.15 -3.31
C PHE A 162 -26.69 18.37 -2.48
N ALA A 163 -27.93 18.41 -1.99
CA ALA A 163 -28.30 19.38 -0.96
C ALA A 163 -29.29 18.77 0.05
N PRO A 164 -29.17 19.09 1.35
CA PRO A 164 -30.27 18.88 2.27
C PRO A 164 -31.42 19.82 1.93
N ARG A 165 -32.66 19.34 2.01
CA ARG A 165 -33.87 20.13 1.80
C ARG A 165 -33.91 21.31 2.79
N PRO A 166 -34.05 22.55 2.33
CA PRO A 166 -34.11 23.70 3.22
C PRO A 166 -35.22 23.60 4.29
N ASN A 167 -34.95 24.13 5.48
CA ASN A 167 -35.89 24.16 6.61
C ASN A 167 -36.36 22.78 7.14
N THR A 168 -35.54 21.73 6.98
CA THR A 168 -35.80 20.39 7.54
C THR A 168 -34.74 19.99 8.57
N PRO A 169 -35.07 19.13 9.56
CA PRO A 169 -34.10 18.67 10.54
C PRO A 169 -33.12 17.66 9.91
N ALA A 170 -32.01 17.39 10.61
CA ALA A 170 -30.90 16.61 10.05
C ALA A 170 -31.28 15.17 9.65
N ASN A 171 -32.22 14.56 10.37
CA ASN A 171 -32.68 13.20 10.13
C ASN A 171 -33.48 13.04 8.83
N ASN A 172 -33.96 14.12 8.21
CA ASN A 172 -34.65 14.08 6.92
C ASN A 172 -33.69 13.99 5.75
N ASN A 173 -32.41 14.35 5.94
CA ASN A 173 -31.46 14.41 4.84
C ASN A 173 -30.27 13.51 5.11
N ARG A 174 -30.22 12.38 4.41
CA ARG A 174 -29.03 11.55 4.35
C ARG A 174 -28.96 10.86 3.00
N LEU A 175 -27.97 11.19 2.18
CA LEU A 175 -27.74 10.56 0.90
C LEU A 175 -26.63 9.52 1.00
N GLU A 176 -26.93 8.28 0.66
CA GLU A 176 -25.95 7.22 0.45
C GLU A 176 -25.70 7.03 -1.05
N VAL A 177 -24.42 6.92 -1.43
CA VAL A 177 -23.99 6.66 -2.81
C VAL A 177 -23.22 5.35 -2.85
N LYS A 178 -23.67 4.45 -3.74
CA LYS A 178 -23.05 3.15 -3.99
C LYS A 178 -22.53 3.03 -5.41
N TRP A 179 -21.39 2.36 -5.55
CA TRP A 179 -20.75 2.01 -6.80
C TRP A 179 -20.44 0.50 -6.80
N GLY A 180 -21.08 -0.25 -7.70
CA GLY A 180 -20.92 -1.71 -7.76
C GLY A 180 -21.38 -2.42 -6.49
N GLY A 181 -22.35 -1.86 -5.78
CA GLY A 181 -22.88 -2.37 -4.51
C GLY A 181 -22.14 -1.90 -3.26
N ASN A 182 -20.95 -1.30 -3.40
CA ASN A 182 -20.16 -0.78 -2.27
C ASN A 182 -20.52 0.67 -1.97
N VAL A 183 -20.61 1.05 -0.69
CA VAL A 183 -20.80 2.45 -0.29
C VAL A 183 -19.51 3.21 -0.56
N VAL A 184 -19.56 4.20 -1.44
CA VAL A 184 -18.43 5.08 -1.78
C VAL A 184 -18.54 6.45 -1.12
N TRP A 185 -19.75 6.84 -0.69
CA TRP A 185 -19.97 8.07 0.05
C TRP A 185 -21.31 8.02 0.82
N ASP A 186 -21.34 8.70 1.97
CA ASP A 186 -22.54 8.90 2.80
C ASP A 186 -22.46 10.30 3.42
N SER A 187 -23.50 11.12 3.24
CA SER A 187 -23.53 12.47 3.80
C SER A 187 -23.57 12.50 5.32
N GLY A 188 -23.94 11.38 5.97
CA GLY A 188 -24.52 11.39 7.30
C GLY A 188 -25.82 12.20 7.35
N THR A 189 -26.37 12.40 8.53
CA THR A 189 -27.55 13.27 8.70
C THR A 189 -27.15 14.74 8.64
N VAL A 190 -27.74 15.53 7.74
CA VAL A 190 -27.39 16.94 7.53
C VAL A 190 -28.63 17.84 7.66
N ALA A 191 -28.60 18.86 8.52
CA ALA A 191 -29.74 19.77 8.65
C ALA A 191 -29.90 20.66 7.41
N GLY A 192 -31.14 20.88 6.99
CA GLY A 192 -31.47 21.89 5.99
C GLY A 192 -31.24 23.29 6.53
N GLY A 193 -30.42 24.09 5.85
CA GLY A 193 -30.23 25.50 6.19
C GLY A 193 -31.54 26.30 6.10
N GLY A 194 -31.58 27.45 6.78
CA GLY A 194 -32.65 28.43 6.60
C GLY A 194 -32.42 29.23 5.32
N GLY A 195 -33.37 29.23 4.39
CA GLY A 195 -33.30 30.00 3.14
C GLY A 195 -33.32 29.14 1.87
N SER A 196 -32.54 29.54 0.86
CA SER A 196 -32.43 28.83 -0.42
C SER A 196 -31.60 27.55 -0.32
N ILE A 197 -31.70 26.70 -1.35
CA ILE A 197 -30.92 25.47 -1.47
C ILE A 197 -29.42 25.76 -1.33
N ALA A 198 -28.76 24.99 -0.47
CA ALA A 198 -27.32 25.04 -0.25
C ALA A 198 -26.68 23.79 -0.89
N TRP A 199 -26.36 23.89 -2.17
CA TRP A 199 -25.74 22.80 -2.92
C TRP A 199 -24.31 22.53 -2.48
N GLN A 200 -23.98 21.24 -2.38
CA GLN A 200 -22.65 20.70 -2.15
C GLN A 200 -22.25 19.89 -3.37
N TYR A 201 -21.10 20.22 -3.94
CA TYR A 201 -20.56 19.51 -5.09
C TYR A 201 -19.59 18.43 -4.64
N MET A 202 -19.85 17.20 -5.04
CA MET A 202 -19.06 16.04 -4.68
C MET A 202 -18.27 15.53 -5.87
N GLN A 203 -17.05 15.08 -5.61
CA GLN A 203 -16.20 14.39 -6.58
C GLN A 203 -15.53 13.21 -5.87
N LEU A 204 -15.66 12.02 -6.46
CA LEU A 204 -15.16 10.76 -5.94
C LEU A 204 -14.38 10.03 -7.03
N ASP A 205 -13.30 9.37 -6.62
CA ASP A 205 -12.55 8.42 -7.44
C ASP A 205 -13.07 7.02 -7.17
N VAL A 206 -13.50 6.33 -8.22
CA VAL A 206 -14.09 4.98 -8.13
C VAL A 206 -13.49 4.07 -9.20
N ALA A 207 -13.23 2.82 -8.85
CA ALA A 207 -12.72 1.80 -9.77
C ALA A 207 -13.82 0.79 -10.13
N ALA A 208 -13.83 0.31 -11.37
CA ALA A 208 -14.78 -0.72 -11.79
C ALA A 208 -14.17 -2.12 -11.66
N THR A 209 -14.97 -3.10 -11.24
CA THR A 209 -14.57 -4.51 -11.11
C THR A 209 -15.15 -5.41 -12.21
N GLY A 210 -16.02 -4.86 -13.06
CA GLY A 210 -16.71 -5.58 -14.11
C GLY A 210 -17.01 -4.73 -15.33
N SER A 211 -17.59 -5.35 -16.35
CA SER A 211 -17.98 -4.70 -17.61
C SER A 211 -19.20 -3.77 -17.49
N SER A 212 -19.85 -3.78 -16.32
CA SER A 212 -20.92 -2.86 -15.97
C SER A 212 -20.93 -2.66 -14.46
N THR A 213 -21.12 -1.41 -14.04
CA THR A 213 -21.17 -1.05 -12.62
C THR A 213 -22.46 -0.29 -12.32
N GLU A 214 -23.19 -0.72 -11.29
CA GLU A 214 -24.37 -0.01 -10.82
C GLU A 214 -23.94 1.24 -10.02
N LEU A 215 -24.37 2.42 -10.47
CA LEU A 215 -24.35 3.65 -9.69
C LEU A 215 -25.72 3.82 -9.02
N ARG A 216 -25.74 3.94 -7.70
CA ARG A 216 -26.97 4.03 -6.92
C ARG A 216 -26.92 5.17 -5.92
N PHE A 217 -28.00 5.94 -5.85
CA PHE A 217 -28.25 6.98 -4.85
C PHE A 217 -29.45 6.55 -4.01
N THR A 218 -29.37 6.69 -2.69
CA THR A 218 -30.45 6.30 -1.78
C THR A 218 -30.65 7.38 -0.74
N ASP A 219 -31.88 7.87 -0.59
CA ASP A 219 -32.25 8.67 0.56
C ASP A 219 -32.42 7.75 1.77
N LEU A 220 -31.50 7.85 2.74
CA LEU A 220 -31.54 7.20 4.04
C LEU A 220 -32.15 8.10 5.12
N GLY A 221 -32.74 9.24 4.73
CA GLY A 221 -33.51 10.10 5.60
C GLY A 221 -34.74 9.43 6.19
N THR A 222 -35.42 10.20 7.04
CA THR A 222 -36.75 9.88 7.54
C THR A 222 -37.72 9.97 6.38
N ALA A 223 -38.39 8.86 6.04
CA ALA A 223 -39.34 8.81 4.95
C ALA A 223 -40.65 9.49 5.35
N ASP A 224 -40.80 10.75 4.97
CA ASP A 224 -41.94 11.62 5.29
C ASP A 224 -42.25 12.65 4.18
N SER A 225 -41.91 12.33 2.93
CA SER A 225 -42.05 13.20 1.75
C SER A 225 -41.20 14.47 1.81
N TYR A 226 -40.10 14.45 2.59
CA TYR A 226 -39.17 15.56 2.71
C TYR A 226 -37.73 15.05 2.74
N GLY A 227 -37.07 15.11 1.58
CA GLY A 227 -35.81 14.41 1.38
C GLY A 227 -34.77 15.21 0.63
N THR A 228 -33.61 14.57 0.47
CA THR A 228 -32.43 15.17 -0.12
C THR A 228 -32.63 15.51 -1.59
N PHE A 229 -31.96 16.56 -2.05
CA PHE A 229 -31.91 16.93 -3.46
C PHE A 229 -30.65 16.43 -4.15
N LEU A 230 -30.80 16.12 -5.44
CA LEU A 230 -29.72 15.62 -6.29
C LEU A 230 -29.77 16.28 -7.68
N ASP A 231 -28.61 16.62 -8.21
CA ASP A 231 -28.43 17.25 -9.52
C ASP A 231 -27.00 17.01 -10.08
N ALA A 232 -26.75 17.37 -11.34
CA ALA A 232 -25.42 17.43 -11.99
C ALA A 232 -24.55 16.16 -11.84
N ILE A 233 -25.12 14.99 -12.08
CA ILE A 233 -24.44 13.69 -11.95
C ILE A 233 -23.59 13.40 -13.18
N THR A 234 -22.29 13.17 -13.00
CA THR A 234 -21.42 12.71 -14.08
C THR A 234 -20.57 11.52 -13.66
N VAL A 235 -20.31 10.61 -14.60
CA VAL A 235 -19.30 9.56 -14.45
C VAL A 235 -18.47 9.56 -15.72
N LYS A 236 -17.16 9.79 -15.57
CA LYS A 236 -16.22 9.80 -16.69
C LYS A 236 -15.08 8.85 -16.42
N GLU A 237 -14.75 8.02 -17.39
CA GLU A 237 -13.55 7.19 -17.34
C GLU A 237 -12.31 8.08 -17.35
N VAL A 238 -11.33 7.76 -16.51
CA VAL A 238 -10.03 8.43 -16.50
C VAL A 238 -9.05 7.54 -17.24
N VAL A 239 -8.68 7.95 -18.46
CA VAL A 239 -7.68 7.24 -19.26
C VAL A 239 -6.36 7.98 -19.13
N CYS A 240 -5.37 7.33 -18.54
CA CYS A 240 -4.03 7.86 -18.41
C CYS A 240 -3.14 7.25 -19.48
N ASN A 241 -2.61 8.08 -20.37
CA ASN A 241 -1.60 7.64 -21.34
C ASN A 241 -0.20 7.94 -20.79
N THR A 242 0.71 6.98 -20.92
CA THR A 242 2.15 7.20 -20.71
C THR A 242 2.87 7.15 -22.05
N THR A 243 3.84 8.04 -22.25
CA THR A 243 4.71 8.08 -23.45
C THR A 243 5.93 7.15 -23.32
N LEU A 244 6.15 6.59 -22.13
CA LEU A 244 7.23 5.67 -21.76
C LEU A 244 6.60 4.34 -21.27
N ASN A 245 7.34 3.23 -21.42
CA ASN A 245 6.86 1.92 -20.97
C ASN A 245 6.83 1.85 -19.42
N GLU A 246 6.12 0.87 -18.85
CA GLU A 246 5.92 0.77 -17.40
C GLU A 246 7.24 0.65 -16.60
N GLU A 247 8.30 0.11 -17.21
CA GLU A 247 9.64 -0.02 -16.62
C GLU A 247 10.35 1.34 -16.48
N GLN A 248 10.14 2.26 -17.42
CA GLN A 248 10.73 3.61 -17.42
C GLN A 248 9.80 4.67 -16.82
N CYS A 249 8.56 4.30 -16.50
CA CYS A 249 7.49 5.22 -16.15
C CYS A 249 6.49 4.55 -15.21
N LYS A 250 6.83 4.57 -13.92
CA LYS A 250 6.00 4.02 -12.86
C LYS A 250 5.59 5.12 -11.88
N LEU A 251 4.45 5.74 -12.17
CA LEU A 251 3.82 6.73 -11.29
C LEU A 251 2.73 6.08 -10.45
N TRP A 252 2.50 6.59 -9.25
CA TRP A 252 1.42 6.14 -8.38
C TRP A 252 0.79 7.31 -7.67
N GLU A 253 -0.52 7.24 -7.49
CA GLU A 253 -1.26 8.25 -6.73
C GLU A 253 -0.99 8.09 -5.23
N LEU A 254 -1.32 9.14 -4.48
CA LEU A 254 -1.24 9.20 -3.03
C LEU A 254 -1.70 7.91 -2.32
N LYS A 255 -0.75 7.21 -1.69
CA LYS A 255 -1.01 5.95 -0.97
C LYS A 255 0.02 5.68 0.12
N ASP A 256 -0.26 4.65 0.91
CA ASP A 256 0.76 3.97 1.70
C ASP A 256 1.61 3.10 0.75
N LEU A 257 2.94 3.17 0.88
CA LEU A 257 3.82 2.37 0.05
C LEU A 257 3.75 0.88 0.47
N GLY A 258 3.63 0.00 -0.51
CA GLY A 258 3.58 -1.44 -0.32
C GLY A 258 4.73 -2.17 -1.02
N GLN A 259 4.73 -3.49 -0.88
CA GLN A 259 5.65 -4.35 -1.62
C GLN A 259 5.43 -4.18 -3.13
N GLY A 260 6.51 -3.98 -3.88
CA GLY A 260 6.46 -3.75 -5.31
C GLY A 260 6.31 -2.28 -5.73
N ASP A 261 6.30 -1.33 -4.80
CA ASP A 261 6.33 0.11 -5.08
C ASP A 261 7.76 0.61 -5.29
N PHE A 262 8.32 0.25 -6.44
CA PHE A 262 9.66 0.67 -6.86
C PHE A 262 9.67 2.09 -7.38
N ILE A 263 10.62 2.91 -6.90
CA ILE A 263 10.90 4.22 -7.48
C ILE A 263 11.65 4.08 -8.81
N TRP A 264 12.52 3.07 -8.92
CA TRP A 264 13.17 2.65 -10.16
C TRP A 264 13.08 1.14 -10.30
N ASN A 265 12.70 0.67 -11.49
CA ASN A 265 12.58 -0.74 -11.85
C ASN A 265 13.23 -0.94 -13.22
N PHE A 266 14.54 -0.81 -13.23
CA PHE A 266 15.34 -0.85 -14.44
C PHE A 266 15.67 -2.29 -14.82
N HIS A 267 15.52 -2.61 -16.11
CA HIS A 267 15.91 -3.89 -16.71
C HIS A 267 16.98 -3.75 -17.80
N ASP A 268 17.20 -2.52 -18.26
CA ASP A 268 18.18 -2.16 -19.27
C ASP A 268 18.49 -0.66 -19.15
N VAL A 269 19.70 -0.29 -18.75
CA VAL A 269 20.15 1.10 -18.63
C VAL A 269 21.48 1.23 -19.35
N LYS A 270 21.64 2.24 -20.19
CA LYS A 270 22.85 2.46 -20.99
C LYS A 270 23.71 3.58 -20.40
N PRO A 271 25.05 3.51 -20.50
CA PRO A 271 25.91 4.53 -19.92
C PRO A 271 25.56 5.90 -20.48
N GLY A 272 25.35 6.86 -19.59
CA GLY A 272 24.90 8.21 -19.92
C GLY A 272 23.38 8.37 -19.94
N ASP A 273 22.61 7.30 -19.71
CA ASP A 273 21.19 7.41 -19.46
C ASP A 273 20.95 8.13 -18.13
N TYR A 274 19.95 9.00 -18.13
CA TYR A 274 19.61 9.83 -16.97
C TYR A 274 18.12 10.06 -16.90
N GLY A 275 17.65 10.46 -15.74
CA GLY A 275 16.25 10.77 -15.55
C GLY A 275 15.99 11.46 -14.22
N ARG A 276 14.73 11.81 -14.02
CA ARG A 276 14.30 12.56 -12.86
C ARG A 276 13.03 11.96 -12.30
N ASN A 277 12.89 11.96 -10.99
CA ASN A 277 11.66 11.60 -10.29
C ASN A 277 11.27 12.73 -9.33
N VAL A 278 9.97 12.94 -9.14
CA VAL A 278 9.43 13.82 -8.08
C VAL A 278 8.45 13.04 -7.23
N LEU A 279 8.76 12.95 -5.95
CA LEU A 279 7.87 12.37 -4.95
C LEU A 279 7.23 13.49 -4.13
N SER A 280 5.97 13.32 -3.74
CA SER A 280 5.36 14.14 -2.71
C SER A 280 5.09 13.30 -1.46
N TYR A 281 5.28 13.91 -0.29
CA TYR A 281 4.99 13.30 0.99
C TYR A 281 4.03 14.17 1.80
N HIS A 282 3.07 13.53 2.44
CA HIS A 282 1.94 14.15 3.13
C HIS A 282 1.87 13.63 4.55
N VAL A 283 2.37 14.42 5.51
CA VAL A 283 2.29 14.10 6.93
C VAL A 283 1.00 14.68 7.49
N TYR A 284 0.16 13.86 8.11
CA TYR A 284 -1.08 14.29 8.74
C TYR A 284 -0.95 14.36 10.28
N ASP A 285 -1.93 15.01 10.92
CA ASP A 285 -2.15 15.03 12.37
C ASP A 285 -1.10 15.76 13.24
N ASN A 286 0.18 15.39 13.19
CA ASN A 286 1.24 15.98 14.01
C ASN A 286 2.53 16.24 13.23
N ASN A 287 3.31 17.23 13.69
CA ASN A 287 4.63 17.48 13.12
C ASN A 287 5.54 16.28 13.37
N ALA A 288 6.34 15.90 12.38
CA ALA A 288 7.13 14.68 12.41
C ALA A 288 8.60 14.91 12.06
N TRP A 289 9.47 14.15 12.68
CA TRP A 289 10.81 13.89 12.16
C TRP A 289 10.72 12.80 11.11
N MET A 290 11.57 12.85 10.08
CA MET A 290 11.46 11.97 8.93
C MET A 290 12.83 11.56 8.38
N CYS A 291 12.99 10.25 8.19
CA CYS A 291 14.11 9.63 7.51
C CYS A 291 13.63 8.89 6.28
N THR A 292 14.54 8.70 5.33
CA THR A 292 14.32 7.85 4.17
C THR A 292 15.37 6.75 4.14
N PHE A 293 14.97 5.58 3.66
CA PHE A 293 15.85 4.43 3.45
C PHE A 293 15.68 3.95 2.02
N LEU A 294 16.79 3.58 1.39
CA LEU A 294 16.82 3.01 0.05
C LEU A 294 17.10 1.51 0.19
N GLU A 295 16.24 0.70 -0.43
CA GLU A 295 16.35 -0.75 -0.47
C GLU A 295 16.36 -1.22 -1.92
N LYS A 296 17.55 -1.60 -2.35
CA LYS A 296 17.83 -2.11 -3.69
C LYS A 296 17.82 -3.63 -3.77
N GLN A 297 17.37 -4.11 -4.91
CA GLN A 297 17.67 -5.43 -5.44
C GLN A 297 18.41 -5.21 -6.76
N ASP A 298 19.69 -5.59 -6.78
CA ASP A 298 20.59 -5.47 -7.91
C ASP A 298 20.93 -6.88 -8.40
N LEU A 299 20.46 -7.24 -9.59
CA LEU A 299 20.50 -8.61 -10.10
C LEU A 299 21.09 -8.67 -11.49
N GLU A 300 21.86 -9.72 -11.72
CA GLU A 300 22.31 -10.10 -13.06
C GLU A 300 21.10 -10.57 -13.90
N ASN A 301 21.05 -10.16 -15.17
CA ASN A 301 19.96 -10.49 -16.09
C ASN A 301 20.42 -11.47 -17.17
N VAL A 302 21.15 -10.97 -18.17
CA VAL A 302 21.65 -11.74 -19.32
C VAL A 302 22.96 -11.15 -19.84
N MET A 303 24.04 -11.93 -19.76
CA MET A 303 25.31 -11.50 -20.33
C MET A 303 25.23 -11.25 -21.85
N LEU A 304 25.35 -9.98 -22.26
CA LEU A 304 25.41 -9.55 -23.67
C LEU A 304 26.85 -9.22 -24.08
N GLU A 305 27.14 -9.22 -25.38
CA GLU A 305 28.52 -9.10 -25.91
C GLU A 305 29.29 -7.76 -25.63
N PRO A 306 28.77 -6.74 -24.93
CA PRO A 306 29.66 -5.82 -24.21
C PRO A 306 30.32 -6.42 -22.93
N GLU A 307 29.67 -7.31 -22.19
CA GLU A 307 29.98 -7.71 -20.79
C GLU A 307 31.12 -8.76 -20.62
N SER A 308 32.12 -8.85 -21.51
CA SER A 308 33.10 -9.97 -21.50
C SER A 308 34.58 -9.56 -21.31
N PRO A 309 35.44 -10.28 -20.51
CA PRO A 309 35.22 -11.27 -19.41
C PRO A 309 36.25 -11.17 -18.22
N PRO A 310 36.35 -12.08 -17.20
CA PRO A 310 35.42 -13.04 -16.57
C PRO A 310 35.30 -12.87 -15.03
N ASP A 311 34.12 -12.60 -14.45
CA ASP A 311 33.81 -12.79 -13.01
C ASP A 311 32.32 -12.41 -12.83
N VAL A 312 31.41 -13.11 -12.15
CA VAL A 312 31.41 -14.36 -11.37
C VAL A 312 30.01 -14.95 -11.59
N ALA A 313 29.88 -16.27 -11.69
CA ALA A 313 28.59 -16.94 -11.84
C ALA A 313 27.72 -16.88 -10.54
N GLY A 314 27.21 -15.69 -10.20
CA GLY A 314 26.28 -15.41 -9.11
C GLY A 314 25.06 -14.62 -9.61
N PRO A 315 23.96 -14.57 -8.85
CA PRO A 315 22.74 -13.83 -9.23
C PRO A 315 22.80 -12.32 -8.96
N ASP A 316 23.86 -11.83 -8.32
CA ASP A 316 23.95 -10.45 -7.82
C ASP A 316 24.54 -9.54 -8.92
N GLY A 317 23.85 -8.46 -9.27
CA GLY A 317 24.30 -7.44 -10.24
C GLY A 317 25.09 -6.31 -9.59
N GLU A 318 25.42 -5.27 -10.36
CA GLU A 318 26.32 -4.19 -9.96
C GLU A 318 25.92 -2.80 -10.46
N LEU A 319 24.77 -2.68 -11.13
CA LEU A 319 24.26 -1.41 -11.65
C LEU A 319 24.18 -0.32 -10.57
N SER A 320 23.82 -0.67 -9.34
CA SER A 320 23.75 0.29 -8.23
C SER A 320 25.08 0.99 -7.90
N LYS A 321 26.23 0.39 -8.25
CA LYS A 321 27.56 0.99 -8.03
C LYS A 321 27.83 2.16 -8.95
N TYR A 322 27.17 2.19 -10.09
CA TYR A 322 27.39 3.17 -11.15
C TYR A 322 26.20 4.10 -11.35
N LEU A 323 25.08 3.85 -10.65
CA LEU A 323 23.90 4.70 -10.69
C LEU A 323 23.99 5.78 -9.62
N GLU A 324 24.40 6.98 -10.02
CA GLU A 324 24.48 8.16 -9.17
C GLU A 324 23.12 8.85 -9.05
N VAL A 325 22.80 9.31 -7.84
CA VAL A 325 21.59 10.05 -7.52
C VAL A 325 21.94 11.34 -6.79
N PHE A 326 21.24 12.42 -7.16
CA PHE A 326 21.23 13.70 -6.48
C PHE A 326 19.81 14.02 -6.03
N ILE A 327 19.63 14.36 -4.76
CA ILE A 327 18.33 14.51 -4.11
C ILE A 327 18.24 15.91 -3.51
N TRP A 328 17.13 16.60 -3.72
CA TRP A 328 16.86 17.92 -3.15
C TRP A 328 15.42 18.05 -2.66
N GLY A 329 15.18 19.04 -1.79
CA GLY A 329 13.82 19.45 -1.46
C GLY A 329 13.25 20.28 -2.60
N ASP A 330 12.16 19.82 -3.20
CA ASP A 330 11.60 20.33 -4.45
C ASP A 330 10.31 21.12 -4.22
N ASP A 331 9.91 21.96 -5.18
CA ASP A 331 8.67 22.73 -5.15
C ASP A 331 7.54 22.19 -6.07
N ASN A 332 7.72 20.96 -6.57
CA ASN A 332 6.86 20.21 -7.49
C ASN A 332 6.99 20.57 -8.98
N ASP A 333 8.09 21.19 -9.38
CA ASP A 333 8.43 21.37 -10.80
C ASP A 333 9.53 20.40 -11.28
N GLY A 334 10.22 19.72 -10.36
CA GLY A 334 11.35 18.83 -10.60
C GLY A 334 12.57 19.53 -11.21
N VAL A 335 12.74 20.82 -11.04
CA VAL A 335 13.93 21.53 -11.48
C VAL A 335 14.68 21.96 -10.23
N TYR A 336 15.95 21.55 -10.11
CA TYR A 336 16.75 22.02 -8.99
C TYR A 336 17.12 23.49 -9.17
N GLU A 337 16.64 24.36 -8.28
CA GLU A 337 16.80 25.81 -8.38
C GLU A 337 17.56 26.40 -7.16
N PRO A 338 18.90 26.31 -7.11
CA PRO A 338 19.66 26.94 -6.04
C PRO A 338 19.69 28.48 -6.21
N PRO A 339 19.59 29.27 -5.12
CA PRO A 339 19.62 28.87 -3.72
C PRO A 339 18.24 28.73 -3.07
N THR A 340 17.13 28.79 -3.84
CA THR A 340 15.78 28.65 -3.29
C THR A 340 15.52 27.23 -2.79
N GLU A 341 16.15 26.25 -3.44
CA GLU A 341 16.17 24.86 -3.03
C GLU A 341 17.53 24.44 -2.49
N SER A 342 17.55 23.34 -1.75
CA SER A 342 18.76 22.81 -1.10
C SER A 342 18.91 21.32 -1.35
N MET A 343 20.13 20.93 -1.75
CA MET A 343 20.54 19.53 -1.82
C MET A 343 20.40 18.85 -0.46
N ILE A 344 19.82 17.66 -0.47
CA ILE A 344 19.65 16.78 0.69
C ILE A 344 20.74 15.71 0.71
N ALA A 345 20.96 15.02 -0.41
CA ALA A 345 21.93 13.94 -0.51
C ALA A 345 22.44 13.78 -1.95
N GLN A 346 23.65 13.23 -2.09
CA GLN A 346 24.21 12.80 -3.37
C GLN A 346 25.12 11.59 -3.15
N GLY A 347 25.07 10.62 -4.06
CA GLY A 347 25.96 9.47 -4.06
C GLY A 347 25.49 8.37 -5.01
N THR A 348 26.23 7.28 -5.09
CA THR A 348 25.78 6.07 -5.80
C THR A 348 24.72 5.34 -4.99
N LEU A 349 23.78 4.65 -5.65
CA LEU A 349 22.80 3.81 -4.94
C LEU A 349 23.46 2.69 -4.11
N ASP A 350 24.65 2.24 -4.49
CA ASP A 350 25.43 1.31 -3.68
C ASP A 350 25.80 1.89 -2.29
N SER A 351 26.24 3.15 -2.26
CA SER A 351 26.72 3.81 -1.04
C SER A 351 25.63 4.58 -0.28
N LEU A 352 24.60 5.05 -0.97
CA LEU A 352 23.51 5.84 -0.40
C LEU A 352 22.40 4.92 0.12
N ASN A 353 22.50 4.50 1.38
CA ASN A 353 21.52 3.60 2.01
C ASN A 353 20.36 4.34 2.69
N TYR A 354 20.56 5.61 3.06
CA TYR A 354 19.56 6.43 3.74
C TYR A 354 19.90 7.92 3.63
N PHE A 355 18.92 8.79 3.82
CA PHE A 355 19.14 10.23 4.00
C PHE A 355 18.07 10.89 4.90
N PRO A 356 18.46 11.87 5.75
CA PRO A 356 17.51 12.58 6.60
C PRO A 356 16.71 13.62 5.80
N ILE A 357 15.38 13.65 5.98
CA ILE A 357 14.55 14.75 5.47
C ILE A 357 14.35 15.81 6.54
N ALA A 358 14.05 15.37 7.76
CA ALA A 358 13.89 16.25 8.91
C ALA A 358 14.41 15.56 10.17
N GLU A 359 15.49 16.09 10.73
CA GLU A 359 16.03 15.65 12.02
C GLU A 359 16.54 16.86 12.85
N PRO A 360 16.55 16.77 14.19
CA PRO A 360 17.19 17.77 15.04
C PRO A 360 18.70 17.91 14.76
N PRO A 361 19.27 19.13 14.78
CA PRO A 361 18.68 20.39 15.25
C PRO A 361 17.82 21.15 14.22
N GLY A 362 17.43 20.51 13.11
CA GLY A 362 16.57 21.07 12.08
C GLY A 362 15.12 21.28 12.50
N THR A 363 14.27 21.59 11.52
CA THR A 363 12.83 21.81 11.73
C THR A 363 12.06 20.55 11.35
N PRO A 364 11.07 20.09 12.14
CA PRO A 364 10.27 18.94 11.76
C PRO A 364 9.37 19.27 10.56
N VAL A 365 8.95 18.23 9.84
CA VAL A 365 7.91 18.34 8.82
C VAL A 365 6.62 18.76 9.52
N VAL A 366 5.95 19.79 8.99
CA VAL A 366 4.73 20.33 9.58
C VAL A 366 3.54 19.46 9.19
N ALA A 367 2.67 19.15 10.15
CA ALA A 367 1.44 18.41 9.90
C ALA A 367 0.54 19.10 8.87
N SER A 368 -0.21 18.30 8.11
CA SER A 368 -1.12 18.74 7.06
C SER A 368 -0.44 19.60 6.00
N THR A 369 0.85 19.36 5.76
CA THR A 369 1.60 19.97 4.65
C THR A 369 2.02 18.90 3.65
N THR A 370 1.92 19.26 2.38
CA THR A 370 2.53 18.53 1.27
C THR A 370 3.91 19.14 1.01
N LYS A 371 4.89 18.26 0.83
CA LYS A 371 6.26 18.63 0.48
C LYS A 371 6.75 17.69 -0.61
N TYR A 372 7.80 18.10 -1.33
CA TYR A 372 8.28 17.36 -2.49
C TYR A 372 9.77 17.05 -2.37
N LEU A 373 10.16 15.93 -2.97
CA LEU A 373 11.53 15.50 -3.16
C LEU A 373 11.79 15.36 -4.64
N GLY A 374 12.79 16.08 -5.14
CA GLY A 374 13.33 15.89 -6.46
C GLY A 374 14.49 14.91 -6.39
N LEU A 375 14.52 13.96 -7.33
CA LEU A 375 15.60 13.00 -7.47
C LEU A 375 16.08 13.02 -8.92
N GLN A 376 17.34 13.33 -9.12
CA GLN A 376 18.01 13.22 -10.42
C GLN A 376 18.90 11.99 -10.35
N TRP A 377 18.77 11.09 -11.33
CA TRP A 377 19.63 9.93 -11.44
C TRP A 377 20.42 9.94 -12.76
N CYS A 378 21.57 9.27 -12.75
CA CYS A 378 22.47 9.12 -13.89
C CYS A 378 23.17 7.77 -13.79
N PHE A 379 23.23 7.04 -14.90
CA PHE A 379 24.13 5.90 -15.03
C PHE A 379 25.50 6.42 -15.53
N GLY A 380 26.40 6.66 -14.58
CA GLY A 380 27.68 7.34 -14.74
C GLY A 380 27.86 8.56 -13.84
N ASP A 381 28.86 9.39 -14.15
CA ASP A 381 29.20 10.52 -13.29
C ASP A 381 28.13 11.63 -13.43
N LEU A 382 27.47 11.95 -12.31
CA LEU A 382 26.48 13.01 -12.20
C LEU A 382 27.14 14.29 -11.69
N SER A 383 27.19 15.31 -12.54
CA SER A 383 27.66 16.63 -12.16
C SER A 383 26.53 17.65 -12.13
N GLU A 384 26.49 18.49 -11.09
CA GLU A 384 25.54 19.60 -10.94
C GLU A 384 26.31 20.93 -10.96
N VAL A 385 25.87 21.87 -11.81
CA VAL A 385 26.40 23.24 -11.84
C VAL A 385 25.27 24.24 -11.98
N SER A 386 24.92 24.92 -10.89
CA SER A 386 23.93 26.01 -10.84
C SER A 386 22.53 25.59 -11.31
N GLY A 387 22.06 24.44 -10.83
CA GLY A 387 20.76 23.83 -11.14
C GLY A 387 20.75 23.01 -12.43
N VAL A 388 21.89 22.89 -13.12
CA VAL A 388 22.01 22.13 -14.36
C VAL A 388 22.76 20.83 -14.11
N PHE A 389 22.09 19.71 -14.39
CA PHE A 389 22.67 18.37 -14.29
C PHE A 389 23.27 17.92 -15.62
N THR A 390 24.41 17.22 -15.55
CA THR A 390 25.01 16.50 -16.67
C THR A 390 25.36 15.08 -16.27
N CYS A 391 24.99 14.13 -17.12
CA CYS A 391 25.33 12.71 -17.01
C CYS A 391 26.26 12.34 -18.17
N ASP A 392 27.47 11.87 -17.88
CA ASP A 392 28.50 11.67 -18.92
C ASP A 392 28.73 10.20 -19.34
N GLY A 393 28.17 9.24 -18.58
CA GLY A 393 28.29 7.81 -18.86
C GLY A 393 29.72 7.25 -18.73
N THR A 394 30.62 7.94 -18.04
CA THR A 394 32.02 7.51 -17.87
C THR A 394 32.21 6.56 -16.67
N GLY A 395 33.16 5.62 -16.72
CA GLY A 395 33.43 4.70 -15.60
C GLY A 395 33.66 3.22 -15.95
N ASN A 396 33.69 2.86 -17.25
CA ASN A 396 33.84 1.46 -17.71
C ASN A 396 32.72 0.51 -17.20
N GLN A 397 31.49 1.01 -17.28
CA GLN A 397 30.22 0.42 -16.84
C GLN A 397 29.67 -0.61 -17.84
N ASN A 398 30.57 -1.37 -18.46
CA ASN A 398 30.19 -2.29 -19.52
C ASN A 398 29.71 -3.63 -19.01
N ASP A 399 30.02 -3.91 -17.75
CA ASP A 399 29.55 -5.01 -16.91
C ASP A 399 28.08 -4.82 -16.50
N ALA A 400 27.68 -3.62 -16.07
CA ALA A 400 26.40 -3.40 -15.40
C ALA A 400 25.19 -3.07 -16.30
N GLN A 401 25.33 -3.14 -17.63
CA GLN A 401 24.41 -2.52 -18.58
C GLN A 401 23.11 -3.29 -18.78
N SER A 402 23.16 -4.62 -18.68
CA SER A 402 21.99 -5.48 -18.82
C SER A 402 21.33 -5.83 -17.49
N ASP A 403 21.93 -5.42 -16.38
CA ASP A 403 21.46 -5.69 -15.02
C ASP A 403 20.04 -5.19 -14.75
N ILE A 404 19.40 -5.87 -13.81
CA ILE A 404 18.12 -5.49 -13.27
C ILE A 404 18.35 -4.78 -11.94
N LEU A 405 17.84 -3.56 -11.82
CA LEU A 405 17.82 -2.82 -10.56
C LEU A 405 16.38 -2.45 -10.18
N ASN A 406 15.94 -3.01 -9.06
CA ASN A 406 14.70 -2.60 -8.41
C ASN A 406 15.04 -1.83 -7.14
N GLU A 407 14.76 -0.53 -7.12
CA GLU A 407 15.00 0.34 -5.97
C GLU A 407 13.66 0.71 -5.32
N THR A 408 13.57 0.51 -4.01
CA THR A 408 12.44 0.94 -3.18
C THR A 408 12.87 2.05 -2.25
N ILE A 409 12.07 3.11 -2.16
CA ILE A 409 12.24 4.14 -1.14
C ILE A 409 11.26 3.92 0.01
N LYS A 410 11.78 3.87 1.24
CA LYS A 410 10.99 3.75 2.46
C LYS A 410 11.06 5.04 3.26
N PHE A 411 9.94 5.39 3.89
CA PHE A 411 9.85 6.54 4.77
C PHE A 411 9.61 6.08 6.19
N TYR A 412 10.34 6.68 7.12
CA TYR A 412 10.20 6.45 8.55
C TYR A 412 9.93 7.76 9.24
N ILE A 413 8.89 7.81 10.07
CA ILE A 413 8.51 9.02 10.78
C ILE A 413 8.22 8.76 12.25
N GLU A 414 8.56 9.76 13.06
CA GLU A 414 8.21 9.82 14.48
C GLU A 414 7.70 11.21 14.83
N GLN A 415 6.83 11.28 15.83
CA GLN A 415 6.28 12.54 16.29
C GLN A 415 7.37 13.47 16.83
N ALA A 416 7.42 14.71 16.33
CA ALA A 416 8.52 15.61 16.67
C ALA A 416 8.48 16.12 18.13
N ARG A 417 7.28 16.38 18.66
CA ARG A 417 7.12 17.01 19.99
C ARG A 417 7.55 16.14 21.17
N ASN A 418 7.56 14.81 21.01
CA ASN A 418 7.94 13.87 22.06
C ASN A 418 9.33 13.25 21.83
N ASN A 419 9.90 13.41 20.64
CA ASN A 419 11.18 12.81 20.25
C ASN A 419 12.24 13.87 19.88
N PRO A 420 12.66 14.76 20.81
CA PRO A 420 13.60 15.85 20.50
C PRO A 420 15.02 15.37 20.16
N ASP A 421 15.34 14.13 20.51
CA ASP A 421 16.65 13.50 20.28
C ASP A 421 16.65 12.53 19.09
N PHE A 422 15.56 12.48 18.31
CA PHE A 422 15.46 11.68 17.09
C PHE A 422 16.67 11.87 16.18
N ARG A 423 17.19 10.82 15.55
CA ARG A 423 18.27 10.91 14.56
C ARG A 423 18.04 9.87 13.47
N CYS A 424 18.35 10.22 12.23
CA CYS A 424 18.33 9.25 11.12
C CYS A 424 19.55 8.33 11.12
N THR A 425 20.52 8.55 12.01
CA THR A 425 21.71 7.72 12.15
C THR A 425 21.36 6.39 12.80
N GLY A 426 21.30 5.34 11.99
CA GLY A 426 20.93 4.00 12.41
C GLY A 426 19.60 3.62 11.78
N ASN A 427 19.61 2.51 11.04
CA ASN A 427 18.38 1.85 10.63
C ASN A 427 17.52 1.70 11.91
N PRO A 428 16.29 2.24 11.98
CA PRO A 428 15.50 2.24 13.20
C PRO A 428 15.06 0.82 13.61
N THR A 429 15.57 -0.22 12.96
CA THR A 429 15.65 -1.58 13.51
C THR A 429 16.50 -1.69 14.79
N ASN A 430 17.27 -0.66 15.18
CA ASN A 430 18.18 -0.71 16.34
C ASN A 430 17.76 0.10 17.59
N GLY A 431 16.46 0.28 17.84
CA GLY A 431 15.94 0.86 19.09
C GLY A 431 14.94 -0.06 19.80
N GLU A 432 15.42 -0.85 20.75
CA GLU A 432 14.65 -1.51 21.84
C GLU A 432 13.26 -2.13 21.52
N VAL A 433 13.15 -2.90 20.45
CA VAL A 433 12.11 -3.93 20.37
C VAL A 433 12.80 -5.28 20.15
N LEU A 434 12.56 -6.18 21.10
CA LEU A 434 12.93 -7.59 21.06
C LEU A 434 12.70 -8.15 19.66
N GLY A 435 13.71 -8.88 19.16
CA GLY A 435 13.73 -9.44 17.81
C GLY A 435 12.40 -10.03 17.38
N VAL A 436 11.73 -9.33 16.47
CA VAL A 436 10.74 -9.89 15.56
C VAL A 436 11.05 -9.28 14.21
N SER A 437 11.84 -10.00 13.41
CA SER A 437 11.80 -9.86 11.97
C SER A 437 10.34 -10.06 11.55
N VAL A 438 9.69 -9.00 11.07
CA VAL A 438 8.32 -9.08 10.58
C VAL A 438 8.37 -9.76 9.21
N ILE A 439 8.29 -11.10 9.22
CA ILE A 439 8.05 -11.88 8.01
C ILE A 439 6.62 -11.55 7.57
N ALA A 440 6.44 -11.19 6.29
CA ALA A 440 5.12 -11.00 5.72
C ALA A 440 4.30 -12.31 5.89
N PRO A 441 2.97 -12.25 6.12
CA PRO A 441 2.15 -13.40 6.50
C PRO A 441 1.99 -14.51 5.41
N SER A 442 2.90 -14.63 4.45
CA SER A 442 2.87 -15.63 3.38
C SER A 442 4.23 -16.19 2.93
N ASP A 443 5.36 -15.79 3.51
CA ASP A 443 6.66 -16.29 3.05
C ASP A 443 7.05 -17.62 3.72
N PRO A 444 7.69 -18.55 2.99
CA PRO A 444 8.32 -19.73 3.57
C PRO A 444 9.30 -19.42 4.69
N TRP A 445 9.41 -20.32 5.67
CA TRP A 445 10.34 -20.21 6.80
C TRP A 445 11.06 -21.54 7.10
N ILE A 446 12.19 -21.46 7.78
CA ILE A 446 12.95 -22.58 8.32
C ILE A 446 12.18 -23.18 9.50
N ASN A 447 11.79 -24.45 9.37
CA ASN A 447 10.87 -25.15 10.25
C ASN A 447 11.55 -26.18 11.18
N GLU A 448 12.62 -26.80 10.69
CA GLU A 448 13.38 -27.83 11.42
C GLU A 448 14.84 -27.77 10.94
N ILE A 449 15.80 -27.97 11.84
CA ILE A 449 17.24 -28.01 11.54
C ILE A 449 17.86 -29.18 12.30
N HIS A 450 18.72 -29.93 11.63
CA HIS A 450 19.59 -30.94 12.24
C HIS A 450 21.03 -30.77 11.77
N TYR A 451 21.96 -30.55 12.70
CA TYR A 451 23.37 -30.27 12.41
C TYR A 451 24.37 -31.16 13.18
N ASP A 452 24.04 -31.69 14.37
CA ASP A 452 25.00 -32.42 15.21
C ASP A 452 24.47 -33.79 15.69
N ASN A 453 25.34 -34.80 15.68
CA ASN A 453 25.06 -36.11 16.29
C ASN A 453 26.13 -36.54 17.29
N ALA A 454 25.70 -37.29 18.30
CA ALA A 454 26.62 -38.07 19.12
C ALA A 454 27.45 -39.04 18.25
N GLY A 455 28.70 -38.68 17.96
CA GLY A 455 29.63 -39.47 17.16
C GLY A 455 29.95 -38.80 15.83
N THR A 456 29.57 -39.43 14.72
CA THR A 456 29.74 -38.86 13.37
C THR A 456 28.41 -38.29 12.92
N ASP A 457 28.42 -37.06 12.43
CA ASP A 457 27.23 -36.40 11.92
C ASP A 457 26.68 -37.15 10.72
N THR A 458 25.39 -37.43 10.79
CA THR A 458 24.61 -38.09 9.76
C THR A 458 23.28 -37.38 9.64
N GLU A 459 22.63 -37.52 8.49
CA GLU A 459 21.24 -37.10 8.37
C GLU A 459 20.97 -35.58 8.51
N GLU A 460 22.02 -34.76 8.41
CA GLU A 460 21.98 -33.30 8.42
C GLU A 460 21.05 -32.71 7.34
N GLY A 461 20.33 -31.65 7.72
CA GLY A 461 19.39 -31.00 6.83
C GLY A 461 18.56 -29.92 7.48
N VAL A 462 17.77 -29.28 6.63
CA VAL A 462 16.90 -28.16 6.97
C VAL A 462 15.54 -28.39 6.34
N GLU A 463 14.48 -28.20 7.11
CA GLU A 463 13.11 -28.19 6.62
C GLU A 463 12.61 -26.78 6.39
N ILE A 464 11.89 -26.57 5.29
CA ILE A 464 11.18 -25.33 4.99
C ILE A 464 9.68 -25.58 5.06
N ALA A 465 8.95 -24.74 5.79
CA ALA A 465 7.49 -24.72 5.83
C ALA A 465 6.95 -23.44 5.17
N GLY A 466 5.72 -23.49 4.69
CA GLY A 466 5.08 -22.35 4.03
C GLY A 466 3.72 -22.68 3.43
N PRO A 467 3.07 -21.71 2.76
CA PRO A 467 1.79 -21.95 2.11
C PRO A 467 1.89 -23.06 1.05
N ALA A 468 0.90 -23.94 1.03
CA ALA A 468 0.79 -25.00 0.04
C ALA A 468 0.70 -24.42 -1.37
N GLY A 469 1.40 -25.03 -2.32
CA GLY A 469 1.52 -24.53 -3.69
C GLY A 469 2.68 -23.57 -3.90
N THR A 470 3.39 -23.15 -2.84
CA THR A 470 4.60 -22.33 -2.99
C THR A 470 5.70 -23.12 -3.71
N ASN A 471 6.17 -22.58 -4.83
CA ASN A 471 7.27 -23.16 -5.59
C ASN A 471 8.60 -22.57 -5.09
N LEU A 472 9.48 -23.42 -4.58
CA LEU A 472 10.78 -23.03 -4.03
C LEU A 472 11.87 -22.90 -5.10
N SER A 473 11.52 -22.96 -6.39
CA SER A 473 12.47 -22.65 -7.47
C SER A 473 13.05 -21.26 -7.31
N GLY A 474 14.38 -21.15 -7.28
CA GLY A 474 15.11 -19.88 -7.10
C GLY A 474 15.35 -19.49 -5.63
N TRP A 475 14.72 -20.17 -4.68
CA TRP A 475 15.05 -20.06 -3.26
C TRP A 475 16.34 -20.83 -2.96
N TYR A 476 17.09 -20.41 -1.93
CA TYR A 476 18.28 -21.11 -1.51
C TYR A 476 18.59 -20.91 -0.03
N LEU A 477 19.35 -21.84 0.55
CA LEU A 477 19.98 -21.67 1.85
C LEU A 477 21.43 -21.24 1.66
N LYS A 478 21.87 -20.26 2.45
CA LYS A 478 23.26 -19.85 2.56
C LYS A 478 23.81 -20.28 3.91
N LEU A 479 24.83 -21.14 3.94
CA LEU A 479 25.39 -21.68 5.17
C LEU A 479 26.61 -20.88 5.61
N TYR A 480 26.65 -20.48 6.88
CA TYR A 480 27.57 -19.49 7.42
C TYR A 480 28.41 -20.04 8.56
N ASN A 481 29.71 -19.74 8.53
CA ASN A 481 30.63 -19.99 9.63
C ASN A 481 30.62 -18.77 10.57
N GLY A 482 30.22 -18.93 11.84
CA GLY A 482 30.09 -17.81 12.76
C GLY A 482 31.37 -17.37 13.44
N SER A 483 32.49 -18.10 13.30
CA SER A 483 33.81 -17.62 13.72
C SER A 483 34.34 -16.48 12.83
N GLY A 484 33.97 -16.45 11.55
CA GLY A 484 34.43 -15.44 10.58
C GLY A 484 33.31 -14.68 9.86
N GLY A 485 32.06 -15.10 10.06
CA GLY A 485 30.88 -14.54 9.39
C GLY A 485 30.76 -14.88 7.91
N ALA A 486 31.70 -15.61 7.32
CA ALA A 486 31.69 -15.89 5.88
C ALA A 486 30.78 -17.09 5.58
N TYR A 487 30.05 -17.03 4.46
CA TYR A 487 29.35 -18.22 3.97
C TYR A 487 30.35 -19.23 3.40
N TYR A 488 30.07 -20.52 3.57
CA TYR A 488 30.91 -21.61 3.07
C TYR A 488 30.18 -22.53 2.08
N SER A 489 28.85 -22.47 2.01
CA SER A 489 28.06 -23.31 1.11
C SER A 489 26.74 -22.65 0.72
N VAL A 490 26.19 -23.10 -0.40
CA VAL A 490 24.89 -22.68 -0.94
C VAL A 490 24.11 -23.93 -1.31
N ILE A 491 22.88 -24.03 -0.83
CA ILE A 491 21.98 -25.15 -1.13
C ILE A 491 20.78 -24.58 -1.88
N ALA A 492 20.71 -24.83 -3.18
CA ALA A 492 19.55 -24.45 -3.98
C ALA A 492 18.32 -25.28 -3.55
N LEU A 493 17.20 -24.60 -3.31
CA LEU A 493 15.93 -25.23 -3.01
C LEU A 493 15.14 -25.47 -4.29
N SER A 494 14.26 -26.46 -4.26
CA SER A 494 13.35 -26.77 -5.35
C SER A 494 12.19 -27.60 -4.84
N GLY A 495 11.13 -27.68 -5.65
CA GLY A 495 9.90 -28.39 -5.30
C GLY A 495 8.78 -27.43 -4.92
N VAL A 496 7.57 -27.99 -4.82
CA VAL A 496 6.37 -27.25 -4.45
C VAL A 496 5.93 -27.75 -3.10
N ILE A 497 5.73 -26.83 -2.15
CA ILE A 497 5.29 -27.17 -0.80
C ILE A 497 3.90 -27.84 -0.88
N PRO A 498 3.74 -29.08 -0.39
CA PRO A 498 2.46 -29.79 -0.45
C PRO A 498 1.46 -29.24 0.58
N ASP A 499 0.16 -29.45 0.36
CA ASP A 499 -0.85 -29.21 1.39
C ASP A 499 -0.88 -30.41 2.35
N GLN A 500 -0.35 -30.22 3.55
CA GLN A 500 -0.31 -31.22 4.62
C GLN A 500 -1.34 -30.92 5.72
N GLN A 501 -1.56 -29.64 6.02
CA GLN A 501 -2.49 -29.18 7.04
C GLN A 501 -2.88 -27.71 6.79
N ALA A 502 -4.19 -27.43 6.73
CA ALA A 502 -4.76 -26.08 6.66
C ALA A 502 -4.23 -25.19 5.52
N GLY A 503 -3.83 -25.77 4.37
CA GLY A 503 -3.25 -24.98 3.27
C GLY A 503 -1.77 -24.66 3.44
N PHE A 504 -1.07 -25.36 4.34
CA PHE A 504 0.37 -25.29 4.58
C PHE A 504 1.01 -26.68 4.51
N GLY A 505 2.32 -26.72 4.33
CA GLY A 505 3.11 -27.94 4.49
C GLY A 505 4.61 -27.69 4.49
N THR A 506 5.39 -28.76 4.38
CA THR A 506 6.84 -28.71 4.55
C THR A 506 7.62 -29.47 3.46
N LEU A 507 8.89 -29.10 3.28
CA LEU A 507 9.87 -29.80 2.42
C LEU A 507 11.22 -29.90 3.12
N TRP A 508 11.79 -31.11 3.15
CA TRP A 508 13.12 -31.38 3.72
C TRP A 508 14.22 -31.29 2.68
N PHE A 509 15.32 -30.60 3.02
CA PHE A 509 16.51 -30.46 2.21
C PHE A 509 17.73 -31.01 2.95
N SER A 510 18.40 -31.99 2.35
CA SER A 510 19.64 -32.54 2.91
C SER A 510 20.79 -31.56 2.72
N THR A 511 21.52 -31.27 3.81
CA THR A 511 22.62 -30.31 3.82
C THR A 511 23.84 -30.93 4.50
N PRO A 512 24.50 -31.93 3.89
CA PRO A 512 25.65 -32.59 4.50
C PRO A 512 26.82 -31.62 4.70
N GLY A 513 27.43 -31.66 5.89
CA GLY A 513 28.53 -30.77 6.27
C GLY A 513 28.07 -29.41 6.79
N LEU A 514 26.93 -29.36 7.48
CA LEU A 514 26.67 -28.27 8.42
C LEU A 514 27.81 -28.26 9.45
N GLN A 515 28.13 -27.08 9.95
CA GLN A 515 29.23 -26.91 10.90
C GLN A 515 28.65 -26.77 12.32
N ASN A 516 29.30 -27.38 13.31
CA ASN A 516 28.79 -27.47 14.68
C ASN A 516 29.52 -26.47 15.59
N GLY A 517 29.85 -25.29 15.07
CA GLY A 517 30.60 -24.26 15.80
C GLY A 517 29.69 -23.37 16.65
N ALA A 518 30.22 -22.90 17.78
CA ALA A 518 29.58 -21.93 18.67
C ALA A 518 30.07 -20.49 18.39
N PRO A 519 29.38 -19.66 17.58
CA PRO A 519 28.18 -19.98 16.80
C PRO A 519 28.48 -20.30 15.32
N ASP A 520 27.52 -20.94 14.66
CA ASP A 520 27.37 -21.12 13.21
C ASP A 520 25.89 -20.91 12.85
N GLY A 521 25.57 -20.82 11.56
CA GLY A 521 24.21 -20.49 11.16
C GLY A 521 23.92 -20.60 9.68
N LEU A 522 22.71 -20.20 9.31
CA LEU A 522 22.20 -20.27 7.96
C LEU A 522 21.20 -19.17 7.67
N ALA A 523 21.16 -18.73 6.42
CA ALA A 523 20.14 -17.83 5.90
C ALA A 523 19.20 -18.56 4.93
N LEU A 524 17.89 -18.38 5.10
CA LEU A 524 16.90 -18.67 4.06
C LEU A 524 16.76 -17.44 3.18
N VAL A 525 16.97 -17.63 1.88
CA VAL A 525 17.03 -16.55 0.91
C VAL A 525 16.03 -16.81 -0.21
N ALA A 526 15.17 -15.84 -0.45
CA ALA A 526 14.20 -15.86 -1.54
C ALA A 526 14.87 -15.58 -2.90
N PRO A 527 14.18 -15.85 -4.03
CA PRO A 527 14.67 -15.46 -5.34
C PRO A 527 15.03 -13.97 -5.37
N GLY A 528 16.20 -13.67 -5.93
CA GLY A 528 16.72 -12.30 -5.97
C GLY A 528 17.39 -11.83 -4.67
N SER A 529 18.00 -12.76 -3.93
CA SER A 529 18.92 -12.52 -2.80
C SER A 529 18.33 -11.84 -1.55
N GLN A 530 17.00 -11.77 -1.42
CA GLN A 530 16.35 -11.28 -0.20
C GLN A 530 16.47 -12.30 0.95
N VAL A 531 17.10 -11.90 2.05
CA VAL A 531 17.20 -12.74 3.26
C VAL A 531 15.86 -12.73 4.01
N ILE A 532 15.19 -13.87 4.03
CA ILE A 532 13.92 -14.08 4.76
C ILE A 532 14.19 -14.39 6.23
N GLN A 533 15.18 -15.22 6.51
CA GLN A 533 15.65 -15.51 7.86
C GLN A 533 17.15 -15.64 7.87
N PHE A 534 17.79 -15.15 8.94
CA PHE A 534 19.18 -15.44 9.24
C PHE A 534 19.28 -15.96 10.68
N LEU A 535 19.41 -17.28 10.82
CA LEU A 535 19.33 -17.99 12.08
C LEU A 535 20.71 -18.56 12.44
N SER A 536 20.97 -18.66 13.74
CA SER A 536 22.20 -19.23 14.28
C SER A 536 21.91 -20.09 15.50
N TYR A 537 22.78 -21.05 15.78
CA TYR A 537 22.74 -21.88 16.98
C TYR A 537 24.00 -21.62 17.82
N GLU A 538 23.90 -21.90 19.12
CA GLU A 538 24.99 -21.75 20.10
C GLU A 538 25.57 -20.32 20.23
N GLY A 539 24.82 -19.32 19.78
CA GLY A 539 25.18 -17.90 19.86
C GLY A 539 24.78 -17.13 18.60
N SER A 540 25.20 -15.87 18.51
CA SER A 540 24.92 -14.99 17.36
C SER A 540 26.22 -14.42 16.77
N PHE A 541 26.24 -14.13 15.48
CA PHE A 541 27.39 -13.55 14.77
C PHE A 541 26.93 -12.62 13.64
N ILE A 542 27.85 -11.80 13.13
CA ILE A 542 27.60 -10.94 11.98
C ILE A 542 28.14 -11.62 10.73
N ALA A 543 27.35 -11.70 9.67
CA ALA A 543 27.83 -12.20 8.39
C ALA A 543 28.76 -11.16 7.73
N SER A 544 29.88 -11.64 7.17
CA SER A 544 30.92 -10.81 6.55
C SER A 544 30.82 -10.76 5.03
N ASN A 545 30.01 -11.63 4.41
CA ASN A 545 29.76 -11.66 2.96
C ASN A 545 28.43 -12.36 2.60
N GLY A 546 28.09 -12.36 1.31
CA GLY A 546 26.85 -12.96 0.80
C GLY A 546 25.59 -12.17 1.16
N PRO A 547 24.39 -12.75 0.92
CA PRO A 547 23.12 -12.04 1.07
C PRO A 547 22.86 -11.47 2.48
N ALA A 548 23.39 -12.13 3.52
CA ALA A 548 23.26 -11.66 4.90
C ALA A 548 24.40 -10.73 5.34
N SER A 549 25.26 -10.25 4.44
CA SER A 549 26.42 -9.41 4.79
C SER A 549 26.01 -8.20 5.63
N GLY A 550 26.66 -8.00 6.78
CA GLY A 550 26.35 -6.92 7.73
C GLY A 550 25.15 -7.20 8.65
N MET A 551 24.38 -8.27 8.42
CA MET A 551 23.28 -8.68 9.30
C MET A 551 23.81 -9.45 10.52
N ILE A 552 23.17 -9.25 11.68
CA ILE A 552 23.38 -10.08 12.87
C ILE A 552 22.42 -11.28 12.79
N SER A 553 22.92 -12.49 12.99
CA SER A 553 22.08 -13.70 13.05
C SER A 553 21.23 -13.76 14.32
N THR A 554 20.02 -14.30 14.20
CA THR A 554 19.13 -14.55 15.34
C THR A 554 19.43 -15.92 15.94
N ASN A 555 19.93 -15.95 17.18
CA ASN A 555 20.15 -17.20 17.89
C ASN A 555 18.81 -17.91 18.16
N LEU A 556 18.71 -19.20 17.83
CA LEU A 556 17.52 -20.03 18.04
C LEU A 556 17.13 -20.15 19.51
N GLY A 557 18.11 -20.00 20.42
CA GLY A 557 17.91 -20.17 21.87
C GLY A 557 17.78 -21.62 22.33
N VAL A 558 17.83 -22.56 21.38
CA VAL A 558 18.05 -23.98 21.58
C VAL A 558 19.21 -24.41 20.68
N ASP A 559 19.81 -25.54 21.01
CA ASP A 559 20.94 -26.12 20.30
C ASP A 559 20.86 -27.65 20.35
N GLU A 560 21.79 -28.32 19.68
CA GLU A 560 21.97 -29.77 19.73
C GLU A 560 23.14 -30.16 20.64
N GLU A 561 23.58 -29.28 21.55
CA GLU A 561 24.66 -29.54 22.50
C GLU A 561 24.10 -29.88 23.91
N PRO A 562 24.46 -31.03 24.52
CA PRO A 562 25.36 -32.06 24.01
C PRO A 562 24.78 -32.81 22.81
N ALA A 563 25.66 -33.09 21.84
CA ALA A 563 25.36 -33.80 20.59
C ALA A 563 24.22 -34.84 20.71
N VAL A 564 23.15 -34.65 19.94
CA VAL A 564 21.90 -35.41 20.07
C VAL A 564 21.99 -36.81 19.45
N ALA A 565 21.07 -37.71 19.80
CA ALA A 565 21.05 -39.04 19.19
C ALA A 565 20.54 -38.97 17.73
N VAL A 566 21.00 -39.90 16.88
CA VAL A 566 20.52 -40.02 15.49
C VAL A 566 19.00 -40.11 15.46
N GLY A 567 18.37 -39.30 14.61
CA GLY A 567 16.92 -39.18 14.48
C GLY A 567 16.29 -38.13 15.39
N GLN A 568 17.09 -37.30 16.06
CA GLN A 568 16.63 -36.10 16.73
C GLN A 568 17.01 -34.84 15.95
N SER A 569 16.26 -33.76 16.15
CA SER A 569 16.49 -32.45 15.53
C SER A 569 15.95 -31.32 16.42
N MET A 570 16.26 -30.08 16.02
CA MET A 570 15.59 -28.88 16.50
C MET A 570 14.37 -28.59 15.62
N GLN A 571 13.22 -28.30 16.22
CA GLN A 571 11.94 -28.12 15.51
C GLN A 571 11.13 -26.95 16.06
N LEU A 572 10.39 -26.27 15.20
CA LEU A 572 9.32 -25.35 15.59
C LEU A 572 8.08 -26.09 16.11
N GLN A 573 7.53 -25.64 17.25
CA GLN A 573 6.26 -26.10 17.82
C GLN A 573 5.35 -24.91 18.15
N GLY A 574 4.04 -25.13 18.21
CA GLY A 574 3.04 -24.07 18.43
C GLY A 574 1.86 -24.16 17.47
N ALA A 575 1.00 -23.15 17.47
CA ALA A 575 -0.16 -23.08 16.58
C ALA A 575 -0.26 -21.70 15.92
N GLY A 576 -0.33 -21.65 14.59
CA GLY A 576 -0.32 -20.40 13.84
C GLY A 576 -0.08 -20.61 12.35
N ASP A 577 0.13 -19.54 11.60
CA ASP A 577 0.28 -19.54 10.14
C ASP A 577 1.54 -18.81 9.65
N LYS A 578 2.39 -18.35 10.57
CA LYS A 578 3.63 -17.61 10.31
C LYS A 578 4.73 -17.96 11.32
N TYR A 579 5.98 -17.80 10.92
CA TYR A 579 7.16 -18.11 11.75
C TYR A 579 7.08 -17.62 13.20
N PRO A 580 6.69 -16.35 13.51
CA PRO A 580 6.66 -15.86 14.89
C PRO A 580 5.62 -16.53 15.81
N ASP A 581 4.69 -17.31 15.26
CA ASP A 581 3.68 -18.03 16.07
C ASP A 581 4.23 -19.33 16.70
N PHE A 582 5.44 -19.73 16.29
CA PHE A 582 6.08 -20.95 16.74
C PHE A 582 7.34 -20.67 17.56
N VAL A 583 7.73 -21.65 18.38
CA VAL A 583 8.92 -21.60 19.23
C VAL A 583 9.80 -22.81 18.96
N TRP A 584 11.10 -22.60 18.89
CA TRP A 584 12.09 -23.67 18.71
C TRP A 584 12.19 -24.56 19.95
N VAL A 585 12.18 -25.87 19.73
CA VAL A 585 12.33 -26.90 20.75
C VAL A 585 13.36 -27.91 20.30
N SER A 586 14.26 -28.29 21.21
CA SER A 586 15.29 -29.31 21.01
C SER A 586 15.53 -30.08 22.31
N PRO A 587 15.88 -31.39 22.26
CA PRO A 587 15.84 -32.26 21.10
C PRO A 587 14.47 -32.91 20.92
N VAL A 588 14.00 -32.99 19.67
CA VAL A 588 12.71 -33.61 19.30
C VAL A 588 12.96 -34.70 18.24
N GLY A 589 12.11 -35.72 18.16
CA GLY A 589 12.24 -36.73 17.10
C GLY A 589 11.97 -36.11 15.73
N GLN A 590 12.92 -36.26 14.80
CA GLN A 590 12.89 -35.57 13.51
C GLN A 590 11.62 -35.87 12.69
N THR A 591 11.14 -34.89 11.93
CA THR A 591 9.89 -34.99 11.14
C THR A 591 10.07 -34.74 9.66
N LYS A 592 11.31 -34.75 9.14
CA LYS A 592 11.69 -34.72 7.72
C LYS A 592 10.56 -34.85 6.70
N GLY A 593 10.10 -33.72 6.18
CA GLY A 593 9.10 -33.59 5.14
C GLY A 593 7.66 -33.79 5.62
N LEU A 594 7.41 -33.71 6.93
CA LEU A 594 6.12 -33.79 7.58
C LEU A 594 5.99 -32.64 8.59
N VAL A 595 4.76 -32.26 8.94
CA VAL A 595 4.51 -31.26 9.99
C VAL A 595 5.18 -31.68 11.31
N ASN A 596 5.86 -30.73 11.96
CA ASN A 596 6.62 -30.99 13.18
C ASN A 596 5.76 -31.54 14.33
N THR A 597 6.41 -32.26 15.23
CA THR A 597 5.74 -32.76 16.44
C THR A 597 5.30 -31.59 17.31
N GLY A 598 4.00 -31.45 17.56
CA GLY A 598 3.45 -30.36 18.38
C GLY A 598 3.27 -29.03 17.63
N GLN A 599 3.41 -29.03 16.30
CA GLN A 599 3.06 -27.91 15.44
C GLN A 599 1.63 -28.08 14.88
N THR A 600 0.91 -26.97 14.71
CA THR A 600 -0.41 -26.93 14.07
C THR A 600 -0.56 -25.70 13.20
N PHE A 601 -0.83 -25.88 11.91
CA PHE A 601 -1.19 -24.79 11.00
C PHE A 601 -2.68 -24.47 11.09
N ASN A 602 -3.03 -23.17 11.07
CA ASN A 602 -4.40 -22.67 11.24
C ASN A 602 -5.03 -22.15 9.95
#